data_AF-A0A2D5V3P6-F1
#
_entry.id   AF-A0A2D5V3P6-F1
#
_cell.length_a   1.000
_cell.length_b   1.000
_cell.length_c   1.000
_cell.angle_alpha   90.00
_cell.angle_beta   90.00
_cell.angle_gamma   90.00
#
_symmetry.space_group_name_H-M   'P 1'
#
loop_
_entity.id
_entity.type
_entity.pdbx_description
1 polymer ?
#
loop_
_entity_poly.entity_id
_entity_poly.type
_entity_poly.pdbx_seq_one_letter_code
_entity_poly.pdbx_strand_id
1 'polypeptide(L)'
;MLIKGLLVIVLFFIINLGNKIFSQNSGELIGSNRSTFSQNYKLPGNSSDKFEGLTHKEIEKQEHQKSKEQEKAKKEILKSHILKQDKPTRKRMKQNLKKSKKLLAKKPLIPHRKVVKQRKIILDQRKLNKIDY
;
A
#
# COMPACT_ATOMS: atom_id res chain seq x y z
N MET A 1 -7.66 -38.66 18.40
CA MET A 1 -7.60 -37.23 18.77
C MET A 1 -6.19 -36.62 18.75
N LEU A 2 -5.13 -37.41 18.90
CA LEU A 2 -3.74 -36.93 18.96
C LEU A 2 -3.24 -36.19 17.71
N ILE A 3 -3.61 -36.64 16.50
CA ILE A 3 -3.17 -36.04 15.23
C ILE A 3 -3.71 -34.61 15.06
N LYS A 4 -4.96 -34.36 15.50
CA LYS A 4 -5.58 -33.03 15.43
C LYS A 4 -4.90 -32.06 16.41
N GLY A 5 -4.52 -32.54 17.61
CA GLY A 5 -3.74 -31.75 18.57
C GLY A 5 -2.35 -31.40 18.05
N LEU A 6 -1.67 -32.36 17.43
CA LEU A 6 -0.34 -32.16 16.84
C LEU A 6 -0.36 -31.12 15.70
N LEU A 7 -1.39 -31.16 14.85
CA LEU A 7 -1.57 -30.17 13.77
C LEU A 7 -1.79 -28.75 14.30
N VAL A 8 -2.53 -28.59 15.40
CA VAL A 8 -2.74 -27.27 16.03
C VAL A 8 -1.43 -26.73 16.61
N ILE A 9 -0.60 -27.60 17.21
CA ILE A 9 0.71 -27.22 17.75
C ILE A 9 1.66 -26.81 16.62
N VAL A 10 1.71 -27.57 15.53
CA VAL A 10 2.53 -27.23 14.35
C VAL A 10 2.08 -25.92 13.73
N LEU A 11 0.77 -25.71 13.59
CA LEU A 11 0.23 -24.46 13.05
C LEU A 11 0.55 -23.26 13.93
N PHE A 12 0.47 -23.42 15.26
CA PHE A 12 0.87 -22.40 16.22
C PHE A 12 2.36 -22.04 16.11
N PHE A 13 3.23 -23.03 15.92
CA PHE A 13 4.66 -22.79 15.71
C PHE A 13 4.94 -22.03 14.40
N ILE A 14 4.28 -22.39 13.29
CA ILE A 14 4.45 -21.73 11.99
C ILE A 14 4.01 -20.26 12.06
N ILE A 15 2.88 -19.97 12.71
CA ILE A 15 2.36 -18.60 12.88
C ILE A 15 3.33 -17.74 13.71
N ASN A 16 3.84 -18.28 14.83
CA ASN A 16 4.80 -17.56 15.67
C ASN A 16 6.14 -17.32 14.98
N LEU A 17 6.60 -18.26 14.14
CA LEU A 17 7.83 -18.11 13.37
C LEU A 17 7.70 -17.05 12.26
N GLY A 18 6.55 -17.01 11.58
CA GLY A 18 6.24 -15.97 10.57
C GLY A 18 6.21 -14.56 11.16
N ASN A 19 5.64 -14.39 12.35
CA ASN A 19 5.58 -13.08 13.02
C ASN A 19 6.97 -12.54 13.40
N LYS A 20 7.94 -13.41 13.76
CA LYS A 20 9.33 -12.99 14.00
C LYS A 20 10.03 -12.47 12.73
N ILE A 21 9.74 -13.04 11.57
CA ILE A 21 10.35 -12.64 10.30
C ILE A 21 9.80 -11.29 9.82
N PHE A 22 8.51 -11.01 10.03
CA PHE A 22 7.92 -9.70 9.72
C PHE A 22 8.30 -8.59 10.70
N SER A 23 8.84 -8.92 11.89
CA SER A 23 9.36 -7.94 12.85
C SER A 23 10.74 -7.38 12.47
N GLN A 24 11.39 -7.86 11.40
CA GLN A 24 12.69 -7.33 10.97
C GLN A 24 12.59 -6.06 10.11
N ASN A 25 11.38 -5.63 9.73
CA ASN A 25 11.14 -4.34 9.06
C ASN A 25 10.58 -3.25 9.98
N SER A 26 10.32 -3.55 11.25
CA SER A 26 10.28 -2.47 12.25
C SER A 26 11.72 -2.08 12.48
N GLY A 27 12.18 -1.03 11.79
CA GLY A 27 13.44 -0.38 12.10
C GLY A 27 13.53 -0.25 13.61
N GLU A 28 14.43 -1.04 14.19
CA GLU A 28 14.62 -1.11 15.61
C GLU A 28 15.04 0.30 16.02
N LEU A 29 14.15 1.00 16.72
CA LEU A 29 14.45 2.24 17.43
C LEU A 29 15.38 1.89 18.59
N ILE A 30 16.59 1.42 18.26
CA ILE A 30 17.68 1.22 19.20
C ILE A 30 18.14 2.63 19.57
N GLY A 31 17.50 3.21 20.60
CA GLY A 31 17.91 4.53 21.09
C GLY A 31 17.04 5.12 22.19
N SER A 32 15.80 4.66 22.41
CA SER A 32 14.87 5.40 23.25
C SER A 32 14.94 5.13 24.77
N ASN A 33 15.83 4.25 25.25
CA ASN A 33 15.88 3.87 26.66
C ASN A 33 17.29 3.71 27.25
N ARG A 34 18.23 4.59 26.87
CA ARG A 34 19.38 4.84 27.75
C ARG A 34 19.02 6.04 28.61
N SER A 35 19.09 5.86 29.94
CA SER A 35 19.08 6.98 30.89
C SER A 35 19.91 8.10 30.29
N THR A 36 19.38 9.32 30.26
CA THR A 36 20.11 10.50 29.83
C THR A 36 21.33 10.65 30.71
N PHE A 37 22.42 9.96 30.36
CA PHE A 37 23.73 10.22 30.90
C PHE A 37 24.02 11.61 30.39
N SER A 38 24.01 12.60 31.28
CA SER A 38 24.37 13.96 30.93
C SER A 38 25.80 13.90 30.41
N GLN A 39 25.94 13.80 29.10
CA GLN A 39 27.20 13.83 28.41
C GLN A 39 27.70 15.27 28.53
N ASN A 40 28.35 15.57 29.65
CA ASN A 40 29.16 16.76 29.84
C ASN A 40 30.43 16.63 29.00
N TYR A 41 30.30 16.57 27.68
CA TYR A 41 31.43 16.82 26.82
C TYR A 41 31.71 18.32 26.89
N LYS A 42 32.80 18.70 27.57
CA LYS A 42 33.39 20.01 27.34
C LYS A 42 33.78 20.04 25.86
N LEU A 43 33.06 20.84 25.07
CA LEU A 43 33.47 21.15 23.71
C LEU A 43 34.90 21.71 23.78
N PRO A 44 35.87 21.11 23.08
CA PRO A 44 37.21 21.66 23.04
C PRO A 44 37.11 23.06 22.44
N GLY A 45 37.38 24.08 23.26
CA GLY A 45 37.51 25.44 22.79
C GLY A 45 38.65 25.48 21.78
N ASN A 46 38.32 25.81 20.53
CA ASN A 46 39.22 25.97 19.38
C ASN A 46 39.70 24.70 18.66
N SER A 47 38.80 23.81 18.23
CA SER A 47 39.06 23.06 16.99
C SER A 47 38.65 23.92 15.79
N SER A 48 39.61 24.32 14.95
CA SER A 48 39.39 25.00 13.66
C SER A 48 38.63 24.15 12.64
N ASP A 49 38.37 22.89 12.97
CA ASP A 49 37.54 22.00 12.18
C ASP A 49 36.07 22.37 12.40
N LYS A 50 35.65 23.43 11.70
CA LYS A 50 34.23 23.71 11.47
C LYS A 50 33.63 22.44 10.90
N PHE A 51 32.68 21.86 11.62
CA PHE A 51 31.80 20.85 11.06
C PHE A 51 31.10 21.50 9.85
N GLU A 52 31.55 21.17 8.63
CA GLU A 52 30.94 21.62 7.37
C GLU A 52 29.62 20.87 7.16
N GLY A 53 28.70 21.03 8.11
CA GLY A 53 27.31 20.67 7.92
C GLY A 53 26.68 21.64 6.94
N LEU A 54 25.83 21.12 6.06
CA LEU A 54 24.96 21.96 5.23
C LEU A 54 24.16 22.88 6.14
N THR A 55 24.13 24.16 5.79
CA THR A 55 23.28 25.13 6.48
C THR A 55 21.81 24.74 6.33
N HIS A 56 20.96 25.16 7.27
CA HIS A 56 19.53 24.84 7.23
C HIS A 56 18.88 25.20 5.87
N LYS A 57 19.27 26.33 5.28
CA LYS A 57 18.81 26.76 3.95
C LYS A 57 19.25 25.83 2.82
N GLU A 58 20.42 25.22 2.93
CA GLU A 58 20.91 24.26 1.95
C GLU A 58 20.20 22.92 2.08
N ILE A 59 19.88 22.50 3.32
CA ILE A 59 19.06 21.32 3.59
C ILE A 59 17.67 21.49 2.98
N GLU A 60 16.99 22.60 3.23
CA GLU A 60 15.67 22.89 2.65
C GLU A 60 15.71 22.91 1.11
N LYS A 61 16.76 23.49 0.52
CA LYS A 61 16.96 23.49 -0.93
C LYS A 61 17.12 22.07 -1.47
N GLN A 62 17.90 21.22 -0.80
CA GLN A 62 18.09 19.83 -1.21
C GLN A 62 16.80 19.02 -1.08
N GLU A 63 16.04 19.18 0.00
CA GLU A 63 14.75 18.50 0.19
C GLU A 63 13.75 18.89 -0.90
N HIS A 64 13.68 20.18 -1.24
CA HIS A 64 12.81 20.66 -2.30
C HIS A 64 13.25 20.16 -3.69
N GLN A 65 14.55 20.09 -3.97
CA GLN A 65 15.08 19.50 -5.20
C GLN A 65 14.76 18.01 -5.28
N LYS A 66 15.00 17.25 -4.20
CA LYS A 66 14.66 15.82 -4.09
C LYS A 66 13.17 15.58 -4.28
N SER A 67 12.32 16.41 -3.70
CA SER A 67 10.86 16.35 -3.87
C SER A 67 10.45 16.53 -5.34
N LYS A 68 11.02 17.53 -6.02
CA LYS A 68 10.80 17.76 -7.46
C LYS A 68 11.28 16.61 -8.33
N GLU A 69 12.46 16.08 -8.05
CA GLU A 69 13.02 14.91 -8.77
C GLU A 69 12.16 13.67 -8.58
N GLN A 70 11.69 13.44 -7.35
CA GLN A 70 10.78 12.34 -7.04
C GLN A 70 9.45 12.49 -7.78
N GLU A 71 8.91 13.70 -7.90
CA GLU A 71 7.69 13.97 -8.67
C GLU A 71 7.91 13.72 -10.18
N LYS A 72 9.05 14.14 -10.72
CA LYS A 72 9.44 13.86 -12.12
C LYS A 72 9.57 12.36 -12.37
N ALA A 73 10.27 11.64 -11.51
CA ALA A 73 10.43 10.19 -11.60
C ALA A 73 9.07 9.47 -11.56
N LYS A 74 8.16 9.88 -10.66
CA LYS A 74 6.78 9.35 -10.63
C LYS A 74 6.05 9.58 -11.94
N LYS A 75 6.17 10.77 -12.54
CA LYS A 75 5.56 11.10 -13.85
C LYS A 75 6.16 10.26 -14.99
N GLU A 76 7.47 10.03 -14.99
CA GLU A 76 8.15 9.21 -16.00
C GLU A 76 7.80 7.72 -15.89
N ILE A 77 7.78 7.18 -14.67
CA ILE A 77 7.31 5.82 -14.40
C ILE A 77 5.85 5.67 -14.88
N LEU A 78 4.99 6.65 -14.59
CA LEU A 78 3.61 6.63 -15.03
C LEU A 78 3.48 6.68 -16.56
N LYS A 79 4.24 7.55 -17.25
CA LYS A 79 4.28 7.64 -18.72
C LYS A 79 4.74 6.33 -19.34
N SER A 80 5.84 5.77 -18.85
CA SER A 80 6.40 4.52 -19.36
C SER A 80 5.42 3.35 -19.19
N HIS A 81 4.73 3.26 -18.06
CA HIS A 81 3.73 2.22 -17.82
C HIS A 81 2.49 2.37 -18.69
N ILE A 82 2.00 3.59 -18.91
CA ILE A 82 0.82 3.81 -19.76
C ILE A 82 1.12 3.52 -21.23
N LEU A 83 2.33 3.87 -21.71
CA LEU A 83 2.74 3.65 -23.10
C LEU A 83 3.05 2.18 -23.39
N LYS A 84 3.69 1.47 -22.45
CA LYS A 84 3.99 0.03 -22.58
C LYS A 84 2.79 -0.89 -22.36
N GLN A 85 1.67 -0.38 -21.85
CA GLN A 85 0.46 -1.17 -21.66
C GLN A 85 -0.34 -1.33 -22.93
N ASP A 86 -0.68 -2.59 -23.23
CA ASP A 86 -1.59 -2.97 -24.30
C ASP A 86 -2.95 -2.28 -24.17
N LYS A 87 -3.56 -1.98 -25.32
CA LYS A 87 -4.93 -1.44 -25.44
C LYS A 87 -5.95 -2.17 -24.54
N PRO A 88 -6.03 -3.52 -24.51
CA PRO A 88 -6.94 -4.25 -23.62
C PRO A 88 -6.66 -3.98 -22.13
N THR A 89 -5.40 -4.00 -21.71
CA THR A 89 -5.02 -3.76 -20.31
C THR A 89 -5.38 -2.35 -19.87
N ARG A 90 -5.13 -1.35 -20.71
CA ARG A 90 -5.51 0.05 -20.45
C ARG A 90 -7.02 0.21 -20.29
N LYS A 91 -7.83 -0.45 -21.13
CA LYS A 91 -9.30 -0.43 -21.03
C LYS A 91 -9.77 -1.05 -19.70
N ARG A 92 -9.24 -2.22 -19.34
CA ARG A 92 -9.56 -2.94 -18.10
C ARG A 92 -9.20 -2.10 -16.85
N MET A 93 -8.03 -1.48 -16.82
CA MET A 93 -7.63 -0.60 -15.71
C MET A 93 -8.56 0.61 -15.57
N LYS A 94 -8.90 1.29 -16.68
CA LYS A 94 -9.86 2.42 -16.64
C LYS A 94 -11.23 2.00 -16.11
N GLN A 95 -11.71 0.80 -16.49
CA GLN A 95 -12.97 0.27 -15.96
C GLN A 95 -12.88 -0.04 -14.47
N ASN A 96 -11.79 -0.68 -14.01
CA ASN A 96 -11.57 -0.99 -12.60
C ASN A 96 -11.46 0.28 -11.75
N LEU A 97 -10.76 1.30 -12.24
CA LEU A 97 -10.67 2.60 -11.57
C LEU A 97 -12.05 3.25 -11.40
N LYS A 98 -12.89 3.22 -12.44
CA LYS A 98 -14.28 3.71 -12.34
C LYS A 98 -15.10 2.93 -11.30
N LYS A 99 -14.94 1.61 -11.22
CA LYS A 99 -15.63 0.76 -10.22
C LYS A 99 -15.15 1.08 -8.80
N SER A 100 -13.84 1.17 -8.59
CA SER A 100 -13.24 1.49 -7.29
C SER A 100 -13.69 2.85 -6.77
N LYS A 101 -13.67 3.89 -7.62
CA LYS A 101 -14.18 5.24 -7.24
C LYS A 101 -15.65 5.22 -6.82
N LYS A 102 -16.50 4.44 -7.49
CA LYS A 102 -17.90 4.29 -7.09
C LYS A 102 -18.05 3.59 -5.74
N LEU A 103 -17.28 2.52 -5.53
CA LEU A 103 -17.28 1.76 -4.27
C LEU A 103 -16.85 2.64 -3.09
N LEU A 104 -15.79 3.42 -3.25
CA LEU A 104 -15.34 4.39 -2.24
C LEU A 104 -16.42 5.45 -1.95
N ALA A 105 -17.15 5.90 -2.97
CA ALA A 105 -18.26 6.83 -2.83
C ALA A 105 -19.57 6.18 -2.35
N LYS A 106 -19.56 4.89 -1.95
CA LYS A 106 -20.75 4.09 -1.58
C LYS A 106 -21.87 4.11 -2.64
N LYS A 107 -21.52 4.33 -3.91
CA LYS A 107 -22.46 4.34 -5.03
C LYS A 107 -22.61 2.93 -5.62
N PRO A 108 -23.79 2.55 -6.12
CA PRO A 108 -23.99 1.24 -6.72
C PRO A 108 -23.10 1.05 -7.96
N LEU A 109 -22.42 -0.10 -8.02
CA LEU A 109 -21.51 -0.45 -9.13
C LEU A 109 -22.27 -0.53 -10.46
N ILE A 110 -23.44 -1.16 -10.43
CA ILE A 110 -24.35 -1.34 -11.57
C ILE A 110 -25.56 -0.41 -11.40
N PRO A 111 -25.96 0.34 -12.43
CA PRO A 111 -27.17 1.17 -12.37
C PRO A 111 -28.43 0.33 -12.07
N HIS A 112 -29.30 0.84 -11.19
CA HIS A 112 -30.51 0.14 -10.76
C HIS A 112 -31.40 -0.31 -11.93
N ARG A 113 -31.60 0.53 -12.95
CA ARG A 113 -32.38 0.19 -14.16
C ARG A 113 -31.86 -1.07 -14.88
N LYS A 114 -30.54 -1.26 -14.93
CA LYS A 114 -29.94 -2.46 -15.55
C LYS A 114 -30.23 -3.71 -14.72
N VAL A 115 -30.14 -3.59 -13.39
CA VAL A 115 -30.48 -4.68 -12.46
C VAL A 115 -31.93 -5.09 -12.62
N VAL A 116 -32.87 -4.13 -12.66
CA VAL A 116 -34.30 -4.42 -12.86
C VAL A 116 -34.55 -5.11 -14.21
N LYS A 117 -33.96 -4.61 -15.30
CA LYS A 117 -34.12 -5.23 -16.63
C LYS A 117 -33.60 -6.67 -16.65
N GLN A 118 -32.43 -6.93 -16.04
CA GLN A 118 -31.86 -8.28 -15.92
C GLN A 118 -32.74 -9.20 -15.08
N ARG A 119 -33.26 -8.71 -13.94
CA ARG A 119 -34.18 -9.48 -13.10
C ARG A 119 -35.45 -9.88 -13.85
N LYS A 120 -36.03 -8.99 -14.65
CA LYS A 120 -37.19 -9.32 -15.50
C LYS A 120 -36.88 -10.45 -16.48
N ILE A 121 -35.78 -10.34 -17.23
CA ILE A 121 -35.35 -11.38 -18.18
C ILE A 121 -35.18 -12.74 -17.50
N ILE A 122 -34.51 -12.78 -16.34
CA ILE A 122 -34.30 -14.04 -15.59
C ILE A 122 -35.62 -14.63 -15.11
N LEU A 123 -36.55 -13.80 -14.62
CA LEU A 123 -37.87 -14.25 -14.19
C LEU A 123 -38.69 -14.79 -15.36
N ASP A 124 -38.63 -14.14 -16.52
CA ASP A 124 -39.35 -14.57 -17.72
C ASP A 124 -38.77 -15.90 -18.25
N GLN A 125 -37.45 -16.07 -18.27
CA GLN A 125 -36.80 -17.34 -18.59
C GLN A 125 -37.21 -18.47 -17.63
N ARG A 126 -37.30 -18.18 -16.32
CA ARG A 126 -37.78 -19.17 -15.33
C ARG A 126 -39.25 -19.54 -15.52
N LYS A 127 -40.08 -18.66 -16.07
CA LYS A 127 -41.48 -18.96 -16.38
C LYS A 127 -41.58 -19.90 -17.58
N LEU A 128 -40.83 -19.62 -18.64
CA LEU A 128 -40.76 -20.49 -19.84
C LEU A 128 -40.30 -21.90 -19.45
N ASN A 129 -39.18 -22.01 -18.74
CA ASN A 129 -38.67 -23.30 -18.29
C ASN A 129 -39.59 -24.06 -17.34
N LYS A 130 -40.62 -23.44 -16.76
CA LYS A 130 -41.63 -24.13 -15.91
C LYS A 130 -42.82 -24.66 -16.71
N ILE A 131 -43.04 -24.14 -17.91
CA ILE A 131 -44.12 -24.57 -18.80
C ILE A 131 -43.67 -25.76 -19.65
N ASP A 132 -42.36 -25.86 -19.90
CA ASP A 132 -41.76 -26.92 -20.72
C ASP A 132 -41.46 -28.24 -19.96
N TYR A 133 -41.99 -28.42 -18.73
CA TYR A 133 -41.94 -29.66 -17.94
C TYR A 133 -43.34 -30.19 -17.63
#